data_AF-A0A3B6TPQ0-F1
#
_entry.id   AF-A0A3B6TPQ0-F1
#
_cell.length_a   1.000
_cell.length_b   1.000
_cell.length_c   1.000
_cell.angle_alpha   90.00
_cell.angle_beta   90.00
_cell.angle_gamma   90.00
#
_symmetry.space_group_name_H-M   'P 1'
#
loop_
_entity.id
_entity.type
_entity.pdbx_description
1 polymer ?
#
loop_
_entity_poly.entity_id
_entity_poly.type
_entity_poly.pdbx_seq_one_letter_code
_entity_poly.pdbx_strand_id
1 'polypeptide(L)'
;MVFGNIGSWAAQLITKAGGKVVSIRDVTGAVKNSNGIDIAKLKKHSAENRGIKGFDGGDAVDPTSLLTEECDVLIPAALGGVINKDNADAIKAKYIIEAVNHPTDTEVDEILAKKGVLILPDIMANSGGVMVSCFEWVQNIQGFMWDEEKVNRELKTYMTHASNIVLNI
;
A
#
# COMPACT_ATOMS: atom_id res chain seq x y z
N MET A 1 -0.44 4.54 -5.50
CA MET A 1 0.45 3.48 -4.96
C MET A 1 1.66 3.30 -5.86
N VAL A 2 2.81 2.84 -5.33
CA VAL A 2 3.98 2.48 -6.15
C VAL A 2 4.08 0.96 -6.33
N PHE A 3 4.27 0.49 -7.56
CA PHE A 3 4.32 -0.90 -7.95
C PHE A 3 5.71 -1.51 -7.70
N GLY A 4 5.97 -1.80 -6.43
CA GLY A 4 7.10 -2.63 -5.98
C GLY A 4 6.62 -3.94 -5.35
N ASN A 5 7.46 -4.57 -4.52
CA ASN A 5 7.06 -5.78 -3.79
C ASN A 5 5.77 -5.54 -2.97
N ILE A 6 5.80 -4.57 -2.07
CA ILE A 6 4.66 -4.24 -1.19
C ILE A 6 3.45 -3.80 -2.00
N GLY A 7 3.62 -2.80 -2.88
CA GLY A 7 2.49 -2.26 -3.64
C GLY A 7 1.86 -3.25 -4.63
N SER A 8 2.65 -4.12 -5.26
CA SER A 8 2.09 -5.11 -6.19
C SER A 8 1.27 -6.19 -5.47
N TRP A 9 1.66 -6.59 -4.26
CA TRP A 9 0.86 -7.47 -3.40
C TRP A 9 -0.37 -6.76 -2.86
N ALA A 10 -0.22 -5.55 -2.33
CA ALA A 10 -1.33 -4.74 -1.84
C ALA A 10 -2.39 -4.52 -2.93
N ALA A 11 -1.99 -4.08 -4.12
CA ALA A 11 -2.88 -3.88 -5.26
C ALA A 11 -3.66 -5.16 -5.63
N GLN A 12 -2.98 -6.32 -5.65
CA GLN A 12 -3.60 -7.60 -5.96
C GLN A 12 -4.62 -8.02 -4.90
N LEU A 13 -4.26 -7.93 -3.61
CA LEU A 13 -5.13 -8.33 -2.50
C LEU A 13 -6.33 -7.40 -2.37
N ILE A 14 -6.14 -6.09 -2.54
CA ILE A 14 -7.22 -5.09 -2.56
C ILE A 14 -8.21 -5.40 -3.69
N THR A 15 -7.71 -5.69 -4.90
CA THR A 15 -8.57 -6.03 -6.04
C THR A 15 -9.34 -7.32 -5.79
N LYS A 16 -8.70 -8.35 -5.21
CA LYS A 16 -9.37 -9.60 -4.81
C LYS A 16 -10.46 -9.38 -3.76
N ALA A 17 -10.29 -8.40 -2.87
CA ALA A 17 -11.28 -8.02 -1.87
C ALA A 17 -12.40 -7.11 -2.43
N GLY A 18 -12.39 -6.80 -3.73
CA GLY A 18 -13.40 -5.97 -4.39
C GLY A 18 -13.07 -4.47 -4.46
N GLY A 19 -11.89 -4.07 -3.97
CA GLY A 19 -11.40 -2.70 -4.10
C GLY A 19 -10.96 -2.37 -5.54
N LYS A 20 -10.98 -1.08 -5.89
CA LYS A 20 -10.53 -0.61 -7.20
C LYS A 20 -9.21 0.12 -7.08
N VAL A 21 -8.17 -0.39 -7.74
CA VAL A 21 -6.91 0.33 -7.89
C VAL A 21 -7.05 1.27 -9.09
N VAL A 22 -7.25 2.56 -8.83
CA VAL A 22 -7.52 3.56 -9.88
C VAL A 22 -6.26 4.21 -10.43
N SER A 23 -5.17 4.19 -9.68
CA SER A 23 -3.90 4.80 -10.09
C SER A 23 -2.69 4.08 -9.46
N ILE A 24 -1.66 3.88 -10.26
CA ILE A 24 -0.43 3.20 -9.82
C ILE A 24 0.78 3.67 -10.63
N ARG A 25 1.94 3.80 -9.99
CA ARG A 25 3.20 4.18 -10.65
C ARG A 25 4.33 3.20 -10.38
N ASP A 26 5.36 3.20 -11.19
CA ASP A 26 6.67 2.66 -10.86
C ASP A 26 7.76 3.67 -11.28
N VAL A 27 8.99 3.19 -11.45
CA VAL A 27 10.13 4.01 -11.91
C VAL A 27 10.06 4.35 -13.40
N THR A 28 9.26 3.63 -14.19
CA THR A 28 9.12 3.77 -15.64
C THR A 28 7.97 4.70 -16.04
N GLY A 29 6.94 4.82 -15.21
CA GLY A 29 5.79 5.69 -15.46
C GLY A 29 4.65 5.51 -14.47
N ALA A 30 3.48 6.08 -14.80
CA ALA A 30 2.26 5.95 -14.04
C ALA A 30 1.06 5.67 -14.95
N VAL A 31 0.11 4.90 -14.43
CA VAL A 31 -1.10 4.47 -15.11
C VAL A 31 -2.30 4.84 -14.26
N LYS A 32 -3.35 5.36 -14.90
CA LYS A 32 -4.64 5.66 -14.29
C LYS A 32 -5.77 4.98 -15.05
N ASN A 33 -6.73 4.43 -14.33
CA ASN A 33 -7.99 3.97 -14.88
C ASN A 33 -9.09 4.11 -13.82
N SER A 34 -10.00 5.06 -14.01
CA SER A 34 -11.10 5.32 -13.08
C SER A 34 -12.05 4.14 -12.91
N ASN A 35 -12.11 3.23 -13.89
CA ASN A 35 -12.89 1.99 -13.80
C ASN A 35 -12.17 0.87 -13.05
N GLY A 36 -10.90 1.06 -12.70
CA GLY A 36 -10.02 0.09 -12.05
C GLY A 36 -9.00 -0.50 -13.02
N ILE A 37 -7.76 -0.64 -12.56
CA ILE A 37 -6.65 -1.24 -13.27
C ILE A 37 -6.68 -2.77 -13.05
N ASP A 38 -6.61 -3.55 -14.12
CA ASP A 38 -6.43 -5.00 -14.03
C ASP A 38 -5.00 -5.33 -13.57
N ILE A 39 -4.85 -5.57 -12.26
CA ILE A 39 -3.55 -5.81 -11.63
C ILE A 39 -2.89 -7.11 -12.13
N ALA A 40 -3.67 -8.11 -12.53
CA ALA A 40 -3.10 -9.35 -13.06
C ALA A 40 -2.46 -9.10 -14.43
N LYS A 41 -3.14 -8.35 -15.31
CA LYS A 41 -2.57 -7.93 -16.61
C LYS A 41 -1.40 -6.97 -16.42
N LEU A 42 -1.48 -6.03 -15.49
CA LEU A 42 -0.39 -5.10 -15.19
C LEU A 42 0.87 -5.83 -14.71
N LYS A 43 0.72 -6.84 -13.84
CA LYS A 43 1.82 -7.72 -13.40
C LYS A 43 2.49 -8.43 -14.58
N LYS A 44 1.69 -9.01 -15.47
CA LYS A 44 2.19 -9.67 -16.68
C LYS A 44 2.94 -8.68 -17.58
N HIS A 45 2.34 -7.53 -17.89
CA HIS A 45 2.96 -6.47 -18.68
C HIS A 45 4.29 -6.02 -18.08
N SER A 46 4.33 -5.77 -16.77
CA SER A 46 5.53 -5.33 -16.07
C SER A 46 6.66 -6.35 -16.15
N ALA A 47 6.36 -7.64 -16.02
CA ALA A 47 7.34 -8.72 -16.15
C ALA A 47 7.93 -8.81 -17.58
N GLU A 48 7.12 -8.59 -18.61
CA GLU A 48 7.54 -8.65 -20.01
C GLU A 48 8.31 -7.39 -20.46
N ASN A 49 7.94 -6.21 -19.93
CA ASN A 49 8.44 -4.91 -20.38
C ASN A 49 9.40 -4.22 -19.40
N ARG A 50 9.70 -4.85 -18.26
CA ARG A 50 10.53 -4.29 -17.16
C ARG A 50 9.98 -2.99 -16.59
N GLY A 51 8.66 -2.89 -16.50
CA GLY A 51 7.96 -1.72 -15.96
C GLY A 51 6.55 -1.57 -16.50
N ILE A 52 5.77 -0.66 -15.93
CA ILE A 52 4.37 -0.47 -16.28
C ILE A 52 4.14 0.52 -17.44
N LYS A 53 5.18 1.23 -17.88
CA LYS A 53 5.06 2.16 -19.02
C LYS A 53 4.51 1.45 -20.25
N GLY A 54 3.54 2.08 -20.92
CA GLY A 54 2.92 1.54 -22.14
C GLY A 54 1.88 0.44 -21.89
N PHE A 55 1.45 0.23 -20.64
CA PHE A 55 0.32 -0.66 -20.35
C PHE A 55 -0.96 -0.13 -20.99
N ASP A 56 -1.70 -1.01 -21.67
CA ASP A 56 -2.90 -0.68 -22.46
C ASP A 56 -4.19 -0.62 -21.65
N GLY A 57 -4.18 -1.15 -20.42
CA GLY A 57 -5.34 -1.17 -19.52
C GLY A 57 -5.59 0.11 -18.74
N GLY A 58 -5.00 1.24 -19.14
CA GLY A 58 -5.22 2.56 -18.54
C GLY A 58 -4.45 3.67 -19.25
N ASP A 59 -4.71 4.90 -18.87
CA ASP A 59 -4.08 6.09 -19.42
C ASP A 59 -2.74 6.36 -18.73
N ALA A 60 -1.72 6.71 -19.51
CA ALA A 60 -0.46 7.20 -18.97
C ALA A 60 -0.66 8.59 -18.34
N VAL A 61 -0.19 8.76 -17.11
CA VAL A 61 -0.28 10.04 -16.37
C VAL A 61 1.08 10.45 -15.82
N ASP A 62 1.19 11.69 -15.36
CA ASP A 62 2.39 12.17 -14.68
C ASP A 62 2.59 11.40 -13.37
N PRO A 63 3.73 10.70 -13.17
CA PRO A 63 4.02 10.01 -11.91
C PRO A 63 4.06 10.91 -10.68
N THR A 64 4.29 12.21 -10.87
CA THR A 64 4.35 13.19 -9.77
C THR A 64 2.97 13.59 -9.26
N SER A 65 1.91 13.49 -10.07
CA SER A 65 0.55 13.85 -9.64
C SER A 65 -0.10 12.79 -8.75
N LEU A 66 0.46 11.57 -8.69
CA LEU A 66 -0.21 10.41 -8.10
C LEU A 66 -0.63 10.56 -6.63
N LEU A 67 0.12 11.34 -5.84
CA LEU A 67 -0.18 11.57 -4.42
C LEU A 67 -1.42 12.45 -4.21
N THR A 68 -1.77 13.27 -5.19
CA THR A 68 -2.84 14.28 -5.12
C THR A 68 -4.04 13.94 -6.00
N GLU A 69 -4.02 12.77 -6.63
CA GLU A 69 -5.13 12.23 -7.41
C GLU A 69 -6.36 11.95 -6.54
N GLU A 70 -7.53 12.08 -7.15
CA GLU A 70 -8.82 11.72 -6.53
C GLU A 70 -8.85 10.22 -6.20
N CYS A 71 -8.96 9.90 -4.91
CA CYS A 71 -9.14 8.54 -4.41
C CYS A 71 -9.74 8.56 -2.99
N ASP A 72 -10.34 7.45 -2.56
CA ASP A 72 -10.76 7.32 -1.16
C ASP A 72 -9.57 6.96 -0.25
N VAL A 73 -8.66 6.12 -0.74
CA VAL A 73 -7.53 5.55 0.01
C VAL A 73 -6.22 5.75 -0.75
N LEU A 74 -5.27 6.46 -0.14
CA LEU A 74 -3.91 6.62 -0.63
C LEU A 74 -2.96 5.65 0.08
N ILE A 75 -2.15 4.92 -0.69
CA ILE A 75 -1.19 3.94 -0.15
C ILE A 75 0.22 4.29 -0.65
N PRO A 76 1.00 5.10 0.08
CA PRO A 76 2.42 5.30 -0.19
C PRO A 76 3.19 3.99 0.07
N ALA A 77 3.96 3.54 -0.91
CA ALA A 77 4.59 2.21 -0.89
C ALA A 77 5.99 2.18 -1.53
N ALA A 78 6.74 3.29 -1.49
CA ALA A 78 8.06 3.38 -2.13
C ALA A 78 9.16 3.92 -1.22
N LEU A 79 9.08 5.19 -0.85
CA LEU A 79 10.10 5.91 -0.10
C LEU A 79 9.45 6.67 1.06
N GLY A 80 10.25 6.94 2.09
CA GLY A 80 9.87 7.84 3.18
C GLY A 80 9.83 9.31 2.73
N GLY A 81 9.13 10.16 3.48
CA GLY A 81 9.05 11.62 3.29
C GLY A 81 8.40 12.07 1.98
N VAL A 82 7.58 11.21 1.36
CA VAL A 82 6.90 11.52 0.10
C VAL A 82 5.68 12.40 0.32
N ILE A 83 5.08 12.36 1.51
CA ILE A 83 4.01 13.25 1.94
C ILE A 83 4.64 14.28 2.86
N ASN A 84 4.71 15.52 2.37
CA ASN A 84 5.42 16.63 3.00
C ASN A 84 4.61 17.92 2.83
N LYS A 85 5.10 19.03 3.41
CA LYS A 85 4.39 20.32 3.40
C LYS A 85 4.02 20.81 1.99
N ASP A 86 4.79 20.44 0.98
CA ASP A 86 4.57 20.92 -0.39
C ASP A 86 3.34 20.27 -1.05
N ASN A 87 2.93 19.08 -0.60
CA ASN A 87 1.84 18.32 -1.23
C ASN A 87 0.67 17.98 -0.30
N ALA A 88 0.83 18.10 1.02
CA ALA A 88 -0.18 17.79 2.03
C ALA A 88 -1.55 18.42 1.75
N ASP A 89 -1.55 19.71 1.39
CA ASP A 89 -2.76 20.47 1.11
C ASP A 89 -3.48 19.99 -0.15
N ALA A 90 -2.75 19.41 -1.10
CA ALA A 90 -3.31 18.88 -2.34
C ALA A 90 -3.78 17.42 -2.23
N ILE A 91 -3.50 16.71 -1.12
CA ILE A 91 -4.00 15.35 -0.91
C ILE A 91 -5.53 15.35 -0.75
N LYS A 92 -6.18 14.45 -1.49
CA LYS A 92 -7.65 14.33 -1.54
C LYS A 92 -8.21 13.07 -0.90
N ALA A 93 -7.33 12.14 -0.56
CA ALA A 93 -7.70 10.88 0.07
C ALA A 93 -8.32 11.10 1.45
N LYS A 94 -9.30 10.27 1.80
CA LYS A 94 -9.89 10.23 3.14
C LYS A 94 -9.05 9.39 4.10
N TYR A 95 -8.37 8.39 3.56
CA TYR A 95 -7.53 7.47 4.30
C TYR A 95 -6.13 7.41 3.69
N ILE A 96 -5.11 7.38 4.54
CA ILE A 96 -3.72 7.10 4.15
C ILE A 96 -3.27 5.84 4.87
N ILE A 97 -2.76 4.86 4.13
CA ILE A 97 -2.24 3.60 4.68
C ILE A 97 -0.73 3.54 4.43
N GLU A 98 0.06 3.71 5.48
CA GLU A 98 1.51 3.85 5.37
C GLU A 98 2.20 2.48 5.18
N ALA A 99 2.34 2.06 3.92
CA ALA A 99 2.87 0.73 3.60
C ALA A 99 4.42 0.65 3.64
N VAL A 100 5.10 1.76 3.90
CA VAL A 100 6.56 1.85 4.10
C VAL A 100 6.84 2.66 5.36
N ASN A 101 8.09 2.66 5.83
CA ASN A 101 8.46 3.43 7.02
C ASN A 101 8.53 4.93 6.70
N HIS A 102 7.90 5.73 7.55
CA HIS A 102 7.88 7.20 7.55
C HIS A 102 7.55 7.83 6.19
N PRO A 103 6.45 7.47 5.50
CA PRO A 103 6.09 8.10 4.22
C PRO A 103 5.56 9.52 4.39
N THR A 104 5.09 9.86 5.59
CA THR A 104 4.56 11.17 5.97
C THR A 104 5.52 11.85 6.93
N ASP A 105 5.85 13.11 6.65
CA ASP A 105 6.62 13.94 7.57
C ASP A 105 5.75 14.32 8.78
N THR A 106 6.28 14.21 10.00
CA THR A 106 5.54 14.48 11.25
C THR A 106 4.89 15.87 11.30
N GLU A 107 5.50 16.85 10.66
CA GLU A 107 4.99 18.22 10.57
C GLU A 107 3.72 18.37 9.72
N VAL A 108 3.36 17.33 8.97
CA VAL A 108 2.19 17.29 8.09
C VAL A 108 1.00 16.59 8.73
N ASP A 109 1.22 15.81 9.79
CA ASP A 109 0.15 15.08 10.49
C ASP A 109 -0.98 16.02 10.93
N GLU A 110 -0.64 17.20 11.46
CA GLU A 110 -1.65 18.19 11.87
C GLU A 110 -2.44 18.75 10.69
N ILE A 111 -1.81 18.93 9.53
CA ILE A 111 -2.44 19.44 8.31
C ILE A 111 -3.47 18.44 7.82
N LEU A 112 -3.07 17.16 7.74
CA LEU A 112 -3.93 16.07 7.30
C LEU A 112 -5.06 15.79 8.30
N ALA A 113 -4.77 15.84 9.61
CA ALA A 113 -5.77 15.71 10.65
C ALA A 113 -6.84 16.82 10.59
N LYS A 114 -6.44 18.09 10.39
CA LYS A 114 -7.38 19.22 10.22
C LYS A 114 -8.26 19.07 8.98
N LYS A 115 -7.76 18.40 7.94
CA LYS A 115 -8.53 18.05 6.73
C LYS A 115 -9.45 16.84 6.92
N GLY A 116 -9.41 16.18 8.08
CA GLY A 116 -10.19 14.97 8.36
C GLY A 116 -9.64 13.72 7.65
N VAL A 117 -8.38 13.74 7.23
CA VAL A 117 -7.72 12.57 6.65
C VAL A 117 -7.26 11.66 7.79
N LEU A 118 -7.67 10.39 7.75
CA LEU A 118 -7.26 9.39 8.74
C LEU A 118 -6.03 8.64 8.25
N ILE A 119 -4.97 8.62 9.05
CA ILE A 119 -3.72 7.93 8.74
C ILE A 119 -3.65 6.63 9.56
N LEU A 120 -3.49 5.50 8.88
CA LEU A 120 -3.09 4.25 9.52
C LEU A 120 -1.55 4.20 9.53
N PRO A 121 -0.92 4.34 10.71
CA PRO A 121 0.51 4.59 10.82
C PRO A 121 1.33 3.36 10.41
N ASP A 122 2.54 3.63 9.90
CA ASP A 122 3.47 2.63 9.37
C ASP A 122 3.77 1.49 10.34
N ILE A 123 4.01 1.79 11.62
CA ILE A 123 4.30 0.84 12.71
C ILE A 123 3.23 -0.25 12.84
N MET A 124 2.02 0.02 12.36
CA MET A 124 0.93 -0.95 12.32
C MET A 124 0.70 -1.44 10.89
N ALA A 125 0.52 -0.53 9.93
CA ALA A 125 0.10 -0.84 8.56
C ALA A 125 1.08 -1.79 7.84
N ASN A 126 2.39 -1.66 8.07
CA ASN A 126 3.41 -2.48 7.42
C ASN A 126 3.95 -3.65 8.29
N SER A 127 3.47 -3.76 9.53
CA SER A 127 3.97 -4.74 10.54
C SER A 127 3.74 -6.21 10.18
N GLY A 128 2.90 -6.50 9.19
CA GLY A 128 2.65 -7.89 8.77
C GLY A 128 3.93 -8.60 8.31
N GLY A 129 4.88 -7.89 7.69
CA GLY A 129 6.16 -8.46 7.28
C GLY A 129 6.98 -8.97 8.47
N VAL A 130 7.15 -8.13 9.51
CA VAL A 130 7.90 -8.53 10.71
C VAL A 130 7.18 -9.62 11.51
N MET A 131 5.85 -9.62 11.52
CA MET A 131 5.07 -10.69 12.16
C MET A 131 5.30 -12.04 11.46
N VAL A 132 5.31 -12.08 10.14
CA VAL A 132 5.61 -13.32 9.41
C VAL A 132 7.07 -13.75 9.58
N SER A 133 8.04 -12.82 9.70
CA SER A 133 9.42 -13.16 10.10
C SER A 133 9.49 -13.77 11.51
N CYS A 134 8.67 -13.29 12.44
CA CYS A 134 8.56 -13.89 13.77
C CYS A 134 8.03 -15.33 13.68
N PHE A 135 7.00 -15.58 12.86
CA PHE A 135 6.51 -16.94 12.64
C PHE A 135 7.56 -17.84 11.98
N GLU A 136 8.35 -17.32 11.03
CA GLU A 136 9.47 -18.05 10.43
C GLU A 136 10.48 -18.49 11.50
N TRP A 137 10.87 -17.57 12.40
CA TRP A 137 11.76 -17.88 13.52
C TRP A 137 11.19 -18.96 14.45
N VAL A 138 9.90 -18.89 14.79
CA VAL A 138 9.21 -19.92 15.59
C VAL A 138 9.23 -21.28 14.89
N GLN A 139 8.91 -21.33 13.60
CA GLN A 139 8.91 -22.56 12.80
C GLN A 139 10.31 -23.19 12.73
N ASN A 140 11.34 -22.37 12.56
CA ASN A 140 12.74 -22.81 12.52
C ASN A 140 13.17 -23.45 13.85
N ILE A 141 12.76 -22.88 14.99
CA ILE A 141 13.04 -23.46 16.33
C ILE A 141 12.30 -24.79 16.51
N GLN A 142 11.07 -24.88 16.01
CA GLN A 142 10.26 -26.09 16.14
C GLN A 142 10.66 -27.20 15.15
N GLY A 143 11.42 -26.86 14.10
CA GLY A 143 11.71 -27.78 12.99
C GLY A 143 10.45 -28.21 12.22
N PHE A 144 9.39 -27.41 12.27
CA PHE A 144 8.09 -27.73 11.66
C PHE A 144 7.51 -26.52 10.95
N MET A 145 7.36 -26.65 9.63
CA MET A 145 6.83 -25.59 8.77
C MET A 145 5.31 -25.63 8.74
N TRP A 146 4.70 -24.44 8.70
CA TRP A 146 3.27 -24.26 8.55
C TRP A 146 2.93 -24.08 7.06
N ASP A 147 1.70 -24.46 6.69
CA ASP A 147 1.16 -24.09 5.39
C ASP A 147 0.79 -22.59 5.33
N GLU A 148 0.60 -22.09 4.10
CA GLU A 148 0.26 -20.69 3.85
C GLU A 148 -1.06 -20.27 4.53
N GLU A 149 -2.05 -21.17 4.56
CA GLU A 149 -3.34 -20.87 5.19
C GLU A 149 -3.21 -20.63 6.69
N LYS A 150 -2.40 -21.44 7.38
CA LYS A 150 -2.09 -21.27 8.79
C LYS A 150 -1.31 -19.98 9.03
N VAL A 151 -0.26 -19.70 8.26
CA VAL A 151 0.51 -18.45 8.38
C VAL A 151 -0.41 -17.23 8.22
N ASN A 152 -1.26 -17.23 7.19
CA ASN A 152 -2.19 -16.12 6.93
C ASN A 152 -3.27 -15.98 8.02
N ARG A 153 -3.76 -17.11 8.56
CA ARG A 153 -4.73 -17.10 9.67
C ARG A 153 -4.11 -16.53 10.95
N GLU A 154 -2.91 -16.97 11.33
CA GLU A 154 -2.21 -16.42 12.50
C GLU A 154 -1.88 -14.94 12.29
N LEU A 155 -1.38 -14.56 11.12
CA LEU A 155 -1.14 -13.16 10.76
C LEU A 155 -2.40 -12.31 10.96
N LYS A 156 -3.54 -12.77 10.44
CA LYS A 156 -4.81 -12.06 10.61
C LYS A 156 -5.18 -11.89 12.08
N THR A 157 -5.02 -12.92 12.91
CA THR A 157 -5.29 -12.86 14.36
C THR A 157 -4.47 -11.76 15.04
N TYR A 158 -3.15 -11.76 14.84
CA TYR A 158 -2.27 -10.77 15.47
C TYR A 158 -2.52 -9.35 14.96
N MET A 159 -2.69 -9.18 13.63
CA MET A 159 -2.96 -7.87 13.04
C MET A 159 -4.32 -7.30 13.48
N THR A 160 -5.34 -8.15 13.64
CA THR A 160 -6.67 -7.74 14.15
C THR A 160 -6.58 -7.31 15.62
N HIS A 161 -5.82 -8.05 16.44
CA HIS A 161 -5.62 -7.66 17.82
C HIS A 161 -4.89 -6.32 17.94
N ALA A 162 -3.82 -6.12 17.16
CA ALA A 162 -3.10 -4.86 17.10
C ALA A 162 -4.00 -3.71 16.61
N SER A 163 -4.84 -3.94 15.60
CA SER A 163 -5.75 -2.91 15.09
C SER A 163 -6.75 -2.45 16.13
N ASN A 164 -7.28 -3.36 16.93
CA ASN A 164 -8.24 -3.04 17.97
C ASN A 164 -7.62 -2.16 19.07
N ILE A 165 -6.36 -2.44 19.43
CA ILE A 165 -5.61 -1.61 20.39
C ILE A 165 -5.35 -0.21 19.83
N VAL A 166 -4.88 -0.11 18.58
CA VAL A 166 -4.49 1.18 17.98
C VAL A 166 -5.70 2.05 17.66
N LEU A 167 -6.77 1.45 17.13
CA LEU A 167 -7.98 2.15 16.73
C LEU A 167 -8.98 2.33 17.87
N ASN A 168 -8.70 1.75 19.05
CA ASN A 168 -9.61 1.71 20.21
C ASN A 168 -11.00 1.15 19.87
N ILE A 169 -11.04 0.02 19.14
CA ILE A 169 -12.27 -0.69 18.73
C ILE A 169 -12.33 -2.12 19.26
#